data_AF-A0A0B6Z8X5-F1
#
_entry.id   AF-A0A0B6Z8X5-F1
#
_cell.length_a   1.000
_cell.length_b   1.000
_cell.length_c   1.000
_cell.angle_alpha   90.00
_cell.angle_beta   90.00
_cell.angle_gamma   90.00
#
_symmetry.space_group_name_H-M   'P 1'
#
loop_
_entity.id
_entity.type
_entity.pdbx_description
1 polymer ?
#
loop_
_entity_poly.entity_id
_entity_poly.type
_entity_poly.pdbx_seq_one_letter_code
_entity_poly.pdbx_strand_id
1 'polypeptide(L)' 'NVALRQNTKQSSIYLPDGEGNATDKNAVDGNINNDISLGRCTHTNTGDRKPNWNVALSYPHMIHRYV' A
#
# COMPACT_ATOMS: atom_id res chain seq x y z
N ASN A 1 8.83 13.00 1.01
CA ASN A 1 8.57 11.56 0.85
C ASN A 1 8.53 11.27 -0.64
N VAL A 2 9.52 10.56 -1.19
CA VAL A 2 9.59 10.27 -2.65
C VAL A 2 8.60 9.20 -3.11
N ALA A 3 8.04 8.42 -2.18
CA ALA A 3 7.04 7.41 -2.48
C ALA A 3 5.63 7.98 -2.70
N LEU A 4 5.37 9.22 -2.26
CA LEU A 4 4.05 9.86 -2.34
C LEU A 4 3.52 9.84 -3.78
N ARG A 5 2.33 9.24 -3.96
CA ARG A 5 1.59 9.11 -5.23
C ARG A 5 2.34 8.38 -6.35
N GLN A 6 3.40 7.62 -6.02
CA GLN A 6 4.07 6.77 -6.98
C GLN A 6 3.19 5.58 -7.36
N ASN A 7 3.54 4.91 -8.45
CA ASN A 7 2.84 3.70 -8.86
C ASN A 7 3.18 2.55 -7.92
N THR A 8 2.16 1.79 -7.56
CA THR A 8 2.27 0.68 -6.63
C THR A 8 1.67 -0.59 -7.24
N LYS A 9 2.03 -1.73 -6.67
CA LYS A 9 1.39 -3.02 -6.89
C LYS A 9 1.50 -3.86 -5.62
N GLN A 10 0.47 -4.66 -5.36
CA GLN A 10 0.53 -5.71 -4.34
C GLN A 10 0.14 -7.06 -4.94
N SER A 11 0.52 -8.14 -4.27
CA SER A 11 0.30 -9.52 -4.75
C SER A 11 -1.18 -9.83 -5.00
N SER A 12 -2.05 -9.34 -4.13
CA SER A 12 -3.50 -9.50 -4.20
C SER A 12 -4.18 -8.38 -3.42
N ILE A 13 -5.45 -8.09 -3.72
CA ILE A 13 -6.27 -7.18 -2.90
C ILE A 13 -7.25 -8.04 -2.11
N TYR A 14 -7.33 -7.80 -0.81
CA TYR A 14 -8.35 -8.38 0.06
C TYR A 14 -9.13 -7.27 0.74
N LEU A 15 -10.45 -7.37 0.67
CA LEU A 15 -11.38 -6.46 1.31
C LEU A 15 -12.29 -7.29 2.22
N PRO A 16 -12.13 -7.20 3.54
CA PRO A 16 -13.11 -7.71 4.48
C PRO A 16 -14.48 -7.06 4.25
N ASP A 17 -15.55 -7.81 4.47
CA ASP A 17 -16.91 -7.29 4.34
C ASP A 17 -17.13 -6.08 5.25
N GLY A 18 -17.61 -4.97 4.68
CA GLY A 18 -17.88 -3.73 5.41
C GLY A 18 -16.72 -2.72 5.46
N GLU A 19 -15.57 -3.02 4.87
CA GLU A 19 -14.45 -2.08 4.78
C GLU A 19 -14.47 -1.24 3.49
N GLY A 20 -13.92 -0.02 3.55
CA GLY A 20 -13.99 0.93 2.44
C GLY A 20 -13.14 0.56 1.22
N ASN A 21 -11.82 0.44 1.38
CA ASN A 21 -10.86 0.13 0.30
C ASN A 21 -9.50 -0.34 0.88
N ALA A 22 -8.81 -1.26 0.19
CA ALA A 22 -7.53 -1.84 0.59
C ALA A 22 -6.49 -1.89 -0.55
N THR A 23 -6.67 -1.04 -1.57
CA THR A 23 -5.76 -0.94 -2.72
C THR A 23 -4.34 -0.58 -2.31
N ASP A 24 -3.37 -1.08 -3.08
CA ASP A 24 -1.94 -0.83 -2.96
C ASP A 24 -1.56 0.67 -2.87
N LYS A 25 -2.33 1.54 -3.52
CA LYS A 25 -2.09 2.99 -3.53
C LYS A 25 -2.27 3.66 -2.17
N ASN A 26 -3.01 3.03 -1.27
CA ASN A 26 -3.29 3.59 0.04
C ASN A 26 -1.99 3.81 0.85
N ALA A 27 -0.97 2.97 0.69
CA ALA A 27 0.33 3.15 1.37
C ALA A 27 1.15 4.35 0.85
N VAL A 28 0.74 5.00 -0.24
CA VAL A 28 1.42 6.15 -0.84
C VAL A 28 0.49 7.35 -1.07
N ASP A 29 -0.70 7.37 -0.47
CA ASP A 29 -1.68 8.45 -0.67
C ASP A 29 -1.39 9.70 0.19
N GLY A 30 -0.50 9.58 1.17
CA GLY A 30 -0.12 10.64 2.11
C GLY A 30 -0.96 10.68 3.39
N ASN A 31 -1.87 9.73 3.58
CA ASN A 31 -2.65 9.54 4.79
C ASN A 31 -2.05 8.40 5.63
N ILE A 32 -1.71 8.71 6.88
CA ILE A 32 -1.08 7.75 7.81
C ILE A 32 -2.09 7.08 8.76
N ASN A 33 -3.39 7.29 8.56
CA ASN A 33 -4.42 6.62 9.34
C ASN A 33 -4.26 5.10 9.21
N ASN A 34 -4.21 4.43 10.36
CA ASN A 34 -4.00 2.99 10.48
C ASN A 34 -5.31 2.20 10.66
N ASP A 35 -6.46 2.87 10.55
CA ASP A 35 -7.78 2.23 10.59
C ASP A 35 -8.19 1.78 9.18
N ILE A 36 -8.16 0.47 8.96
CA ILE A 36 -8.50 -0.17 7.68
C ILE A 36 -9.96 0.11 7.28
N SER A 37 -10.88 0.29 8.24
CA SER A 37 -12.29 0.57 7.96
C SER A 37 -12.49 1.92 7.26
N LEU A 38 -11.57 2.86 7.44
CA LEU A 38 -11.56 4.16 6.75
C LEU A 38 -11.01 4.08 5.31
N GLY A 39 -10.61 2.89 4.87
CA GLY A 39 -10.10 2.62 3.54
C GLY A 39 -8.74 3.25 3.26
N ARG A 40 -7.87 3.35 4.28
CA ARG A 40 -6.57 4.05 4.22
C ARG A 40 -5.34 3.15 4.26
N CYS A 41 -5.51 1.85 4.42
CA CYS A 41 -4.39 0.91 4.44
C CYS A 41 -4.46 -0.05 3.25
N THR A 42 -3.39 -0.78 2.99
CA THR A 42 -3.31 -1.84 1.98
C THR A 42 -3.62 -3.18 2.63
N HIS A 43 -4.24 -4.13 1.92
CA HIS A 43 -4.44 -5.48 2.45
C HIS A 43 -4.35 -6.55 1.36
N THR A 44 -3.50 -7.55 1.57
CA THR A 44 -3.36 -8.75 0.72
C THR A 44 -4.17 -9.91 1.27
N ASN A 45 -4.48 -10.91 0.45
CA ASN A 45 -5.24 -12.08 0.87
C ASN A 45 -4.45 -12.94 1.88
N THR A 46 -5.14 -13.52 2.87
CA THR A 46 -4.56 -14.41 3.88
C THR A 46 -4.02 -15.72 3.29
N GLY A 47 -4.51 -16.14 2.12
CA GLY A 47 -4.02 -17.29 1.38
C GLY A 47 -2.74 -17.05 0.57
N ASP A 48 -2.23 -15.82 0.50
CA ASP A 48 -1.00 -15.51 -0.22
C ASP A 48 0.21 -16.20 0.42
N ARG A 49 0.91 -17.07 -0.32
CA ARG A 49 2.11 -17.75 0.19
C ARG A 49 3.31 -16.82 0.40
N LYS A 50 3.36 -15.70 -0.34
CA LYS A 50 4.42 -14.68 -0.33
C LYS A 50 3.81 -13.30 -0.59
N PRO A 51 3.03 -12.76 0.36
CA PRO A 51 2.40 -11.47 0.19
C PRO A 51 3.49 -10.41 -0.04
N ASN A 52 3.26 -9.53 -1.01
CA ASN A 52 4.20 -8.46 -1.29
C ASN A 52 3.47 -7.19 -1.70
N TRP A 53 4.12 -6.08 -1.43
CA TRP A 53 3.75 -4.75 -1.90
C TRP A 53 5.02 -4.07 -2.41
N ASN A 54 4.91 -3.41 -3.55
CA ASN A 54 6.03 -2.74 -4.20
C ASN A 54 5.61 -1.36 -4.67
N VAL A 55 6.53 -0.41 -4.58
CA VAL A 55 6.42 0.91 -5.17
C VAL A 55 7.46 1.07 -6.28
N ALA A 56 7.00 1.51 -7.45
CA ALA A 56 7.85 1.90 -8.56
C ALA A 56 8.08 3.41 -8.49
N LEU A 57 9.28 3.81 -8.06
CA LEU A 57 9.70 5.21 -8.11
C LEU A 57 9.95 5.60 -9.56
N SER A 58 9.40 6.74 -9.98
CA SER A 58 9.52 7.23 -11.36
C SER A 58 10.97 7.53 -11.77
N TYR A 59 11.84 7.79 -10.79
CA TYR A 59 13.27 8.04 -10.99
C TYR A 59 14.11 7.28 -9.96
N PRO A 60 15.37 6.95 -10.27
CA PRO A 60 16.31 6.46 -9.28
C PRO A 60 16.52 7.49 -8.16
N HIS A 61 16.44 7.04 -6.91
CA HIS A 61 16.69 7.86 -5.73
C HIS A 61 17.65 7.15 -4.79
N MET A 62 18.56 7.90 -4.16
CA MET A 62 19.29 7.42 -2.99
C MET A 62 18.36 7.47 -1.78
N ILE A 63 17.97 6.30 -1.27
CA ILE A 63 17.04 6.21 -0.14
C ILE A 63 17.84 6.24 1.16
N HIS A 64 17.63 7.28 1.96
CA HIS A 64 18.27 7.43 3.27
C HIS A 64 17.44 6.85 4.43
N ARG A 65 16.12 6.77 4.28
CA ARG A 65 15.20 6.28 5.32
C ARG A 65 13.93 5.69 4.70
N TYR A 66 13.51 4.55 5.24
CA TYR A 66 12.16 4.01 5.14
C TYR A 66 11.68 3.72 6.58
N VAL A 67 10.40 3.94 6.85
CA VAL A 67 9.74 3.79 8.16
C VAL A 67 8.40 3.14 7.96
#